data_AF-A0A2P9FFM1-F1
#
_entry.id   AF-A0A2P9FFM1-F1
#
_cell.length_a   1.000
_cell.length_b   1.000
_cell.length_c   1.000
_cell.angle_alpha   90.00
_cell.angle_beta   90.00
_cell.angle_gamma   90.00
#
_symmetry.space_group_name_H-M   'P 1'
#
loop_
_entity.id
_entity.type
_entity.pdbx_description
1 polymer ?
#
loop_
_entity_poly.entity_id
_entity_poly.type
_entity_poly.pdbx_seq_one_letter_code
_entity_poly.pdbx_strand_id
1 'polypeptide(L)'
;MLTIHAADEVRLTWDDPEPVKGGAVVVEGIRVRAAGPLEEIQERFPGARVRRWPGVLGPARVHEGPLPDAPTPRERVHVVLKSGATAVLADHTDTPELRAAAERNDVVVLAGPRPPAIVDNGRADLAVFDEAGICVATVCAGRLVHRRR
;
A
#
# COMPACT_ATOMS: atom_id res chain seq x y z
N MET A 1 -11.79 -2.36 11.64
CA MET A 1 -12.43 -1.13 11.11
C MET A 1 -12.56 -1.30 9.61
N LEU A 2 -13.74 -1.04 9.06
CA LEU A 2 -14.02 -1.03 7.62
C LEU A 2 -13.71 0.37 7.07
N THR A 3 -12.88 0.47 6.03
CA THR A 3 -12.44 1.76 5.45
C THR A 3 -12.42 1.69 3.93
N ILE A 4 -12.96 2.71 3.29
CA ILE A 4 -12.90 2.92 1.84
C ILE A 4 -11.76 3.90 1.57
N HIS A 5 -10.77 3.48 0.80
CA HIS A 5 -9.73 4.35 0.25
C HIS A 5 -10.13 4.72 -1.18
N ALA A 6 -10.53 5.96 -1.40
CA ALA A 6 -10.93 6.49 -2.69
C ALA A 6 -9.87 7.43 -3.26
N ALA A 7 -9.72 7.45 -4.58
CA ALA A 7 -8.78 8.32 -5.27
C ALA A 7 -9.32 8.75 -6.63
N ASP A 8 -8.60 9.64 -7.33
CA ASP A 8 -8.98 10.09 -8.68
C ASP A 8 -8.92 8.93 -9.67
N GLU A 9 -8.04 7.96 -9.42
CA GLU A 9 -7.85 6.75 -10.19
C GLU A 9 -7.47 5.57 -9.28
N VAL A 10 -8.02 4.38 -9.55
CA VAL A 10 -7.60 3.11 -8.92
C VAL A 10 -7.07 2.14 -9.95
N ARG A 11 -5.92 1.53 -9.65
CA ARG A 11 -5.28 0.47 -10.44
C ARG A 11 -5.17 -0.81 -9.62
N LEU A 12 -5.61 -1.95 -10.17
CA LEU A 12 -5.45 -3.24 -9.50
C LEU A 12 -4.03 -3.80 -9.68
N THR A 13 -3.43 -3.54 -10.83
CA THR A 13 -2.00 -3.70 -11.10
C THR A 13 -1.47 -2.43 -11.79
N TRP A 14 -0.18 -2.15 -11.71
CA TRP A 14 0.37 -0.90 -12.27
C TRP A 14 0.40 -0.88 -13.81
N ASP A 15 0.44 -2.06 -14.42
CA ASP A 15 0.42 -2.31 -15.87
C ASP A 15 -1.00 -2.42 -16.45
N ASP A 16 -2.05 -2.33 -15.62
CA ASP A 16 -3.44 -2.33 -16.07
C ASP A 16 -3.72 -1.13 -17.00
N PRO A 17 -4.12 -1.38 -18.27
CA PRO A 17 -4.43 -0.31 -19.21
C PRO A 17 -5.76 0.40 -18.91
N GLU A 18 -6.65 -0.20 -18.12
CA GLU A 18 -8.01 0.30 -17.88
C GLU A 18 -8.24 0.61 -16.40
N PRO A 19 -7.67 1.72 -15.89
CA PRO A 19 -7.83 2.05 -14.50
C PRO A 19 -9.26 2.55 -14.20
N VAL A 20 -9.72 2.31 -12.96
CA VAL A 20 -11.03 2.76 -12.49
C VAL A 20 -10.96 4.25 -12.13
N LYS A 21 -11.51 5.12 -12.97
CA LYS A 21 -11.64 6.56 -12.69
C LYS A 21 -12.61 6.79 -11.53
N GLY A 22 -12.23 7.66 -10.58
CA GLY A 22 -13.00 7.89 -9.36
C GLY A 22 -13.20 6.61 -8.52
N GLY A 23 -12.25 5.68 -8.60
CA GLY A 23 -12.35 4.37 -7.98
C GLY A 23 -12.09 4.39 -6.47
N ALA A 24 -12.37 3.25 -5.85
CA ALA A 24 -12.05 3.00 -4.45
C ALA A 24 -11.68 1.54 -4.16
N VAL A 25 -10.99 1.34 -3.04
CA VAL A 25 -10.63 0.02 -2.48
C VAL A 25 -11.12 -0.06 -1.05
N VAL A 26 -11.82 -1.15 -0.73
CA VAL A 26 -12.37 -1.43 0.60
C VAL A 26 -11.41 -2.29 1.37
N VAL A 27 -11.06 -1.83 2.57
CA VAL A 27 -10.17 -2.51 3.50
C VAL A 27 -10.93 -2.85 4.78
N GLU A 28 -10.86 -4.11 5.19
CA GLU A 28 -11.36 -4.59 6.47
C GLU A 28 -10.28 -5.41 7.19
N GLY A 29 -9.83 -4.90 8.34
CA GLY A 29 -8.70 -5.52 9.05
C GLY A 29 -7.46 -5.48 8.16
N ILE A 30 -6.91 -6.66 7.84
CA ILE A 30 -5.74 -6.79 6.97
C ILE A 30 -6.09 -7.11 5.51
N ARG A 31 -7.38 -7.14 5.15
CA ARG A 31 -7.84 -7.67 3.85
C ARG A 31 -8.52 -6.63 2.98
N VAL A 32 -8.33 -6.77 1.68
CA VAL A 32 -9.14 -6.12 0.66
C VAL A 32 -10.49 -6.86 0.56
N ARG A 33 -11.60 -6.13 0.48
CA ARG A 33 -12.95 -6.71 0.37
C ARG A 33 -13.65 -6.44 -0.95
N ALA A 34 -13.23 -5.38 -1.63
CA ALA A 34 -13.72 -5.00 -2.95
C ALA A 34 -12.84 -3.87 -3.49
N ALA A 35 -12.84 -3.72 -4.81
CA ALA A 35 -12.34 -2.55 -5.51
C ALA A 35 -13.28 -2.27 -6.69
N GLY A 36 -13.49 -1.01 -7.03
CA GLY A 36 -14.42 -0.61 -8.08
C GLY A 36 -14.76 0.88 -8.03
N PRO A 37 -15.75 1.34 -8.82
CA PRO A 37 -16.23 2.71 -8.77
C PRO A 37 -16.67 3.10 -7.37
N LEU A 38 -16.35 4.33 -6.93
CA LEU A 38 -16.64 4.74 -5.56
C LEU A 38 -18.13 4.66 -5.21
N GLU A 39 -19.02 5.05 -6.11
CA GLU A 39 -20.47 5.05 -5.88
C GLU A 39 -20.97 3.64 -5.54
N GLU A 40 -20.66 2.65 -6.38
CA GLU A 40 -20.98 1.24 -6.15
C GLU A 40 -20.39 0.71 -4.83
N ILE A 41 -19.16 1.10 -4.52
CA ILE A 41 -18.50 0.72 -3.26
C ILE A 41 -19.20 1.33 -2.04
N GLN A 42 -19.63 2.59 -2.10
CA GLN A 42 -20.35 3.23 -0.99
C GLN A 42 -21.73 2.61 -0.77
N GLU A 43 -22.42 2.23 -1.83
CA GLU A 43 -23.71 1.51 -1.75
C GLU A 43 -23.55 0.13 -1.13
N ARG A 44 -22.52 -0.63 -1.53
CA ARG A 44 -22.26 -1.99 -1.02
C ARG A 44 -21.74 -2.01 0.41
N PHE A 45 -21.03 -0.97 0.84
CA PHE A 45 -20.41 -0.88 2.17
C PHE A 45 -20.88 0.38 2.93
N PRO A 46 -22.18 0.48 3.25
CA PRO A 46 -22.73 1.66 3.90
C PRO A 46 -22.11 1.86 5.29
N GLY A 47 -21.80 3.10 5.64
CA GLY A 47 -21.21 3.47 6.94
C GLY A 47 -19.70 3.17 7.07
N ALA A 48 -19.05 2.62 6.05
CA ALA A 48 -17.59 2.49 6.04
C ALA A 48 -16.92 3.87 6.11
N ARG A 49 -15.82 3.98 6.86
CA ARG A 49 -15.05 5.23 6.93
C ARG A 49 -14.46 5.54 5.56
N VAL A 50 -14.80 6.66 4.96
CA VAL A 50 -14.24 7.08 3.67
C VAL A 50 -12.99 7.93 3.88
N ARG A 51 -11.92 7.61 3.15
CA ARG A 51 -10.71 8.42 3.02
C ARG A 51 -10.50 8.72 1.55
N ARG A 52 -10.45 10.01 1.22
CA ARG A 52 -10.20 10.49 -0.15
C ARG A 52 -8.75 10.94 -0.26
N TRP A 53 -8.10 10.54 -1.34
CA TRP A 53 -6.72 10.87 -1.64
C TRP A 53 -6.61 11.50 -3.02
N PRO A 54 -5.78 12.53 -3.22
CA PRO A 54 -5.45 13.00 -4.56
C PRO A 54 -4.51 12.01 -5.26
N GLY A 55 -4.70 11.81 -6.56
CA GLY A 55 -3.84 11.01 -7.43
C GLY A 55 -4.31 9.58 -7.66
N VAL A 56 -3.34 8.69 -7.88
CA VAL A 56 -3.58 7.29 -8.30
C VAL A 56 -3.33 6.36 -7.12
N LEU A 57 -4.36 5.61 -6.74
CA LEU A 57 -4.27 4.53 -5.78
C LEU A 57 -4.01 3.21 -6.49
N GLY A 58 -3.05 2.43 -6.00
CA GLY A 58 -2.80 1.09 -6.50
C GLY A 58 -2.13 0.19 -5.46
N PRO A 59 -1.64 -0.99 -5.88
CA PRO A 59 -0.97 -1.88 -4.96
C PRO A 59 0.34 -1.24 -4.47
N ALA A 60 0.67 -1.40 -3.19
CA ALA A 60 1.93 -0.89 -2.66
C ALA A 60 3.13 -1.51 -3.38
N ARG A 61 4.21 -0.74 -3.48
CA ARG A 61 5.43 -1.14 -4.19
C ARG A 61 6.21 -2.22 -3.42
N VAL A 62 7.03 -2.95 -4.15
CA VAL A 62 8.16 -3.70 -3.59
C VAL A 62 9.38 -2.80 -3.66
N HIS A 63 10.10 -2.65 -2.54
CA HIS A 63 11.40 -1.99 -2.52
C HIS A 63 12.48 -3.02 -2.84
N GLU A 64 12.99 -2.94 -4.08
CA GLU A 64 13.87 -3.96 -4.65
C GLU A 64 15.36 -3.68 -4.44
N GLY A 65 15.73 -2.51 -3.91
CA GLY A 65 17.12 -2.15 -3.65
C GLY A 65 17.50 -2.24 -2.17
N PRO A 66 18.75 -1.89 -1.81
CA PRO A 66 19.17 -1.73 -0.42
C PRO A 66 18.23 -0.78 0.33
N LEU A 67 17.95 -1.09 1.59
CA LEU A 67 17.12 -0.19 2.40
C LEU A 67 17.84 1.16 2.59
N PRO A 68 17.12 2.29 2.48
CA PRO A 68 17.71 3.62 2.63
C PRO A 68 18.46 3.76 3.95
N ASP A 69 19.55 4.52 3.96
CA ASP A 69 20.29 4.76 5.19
C ASP A 69 19.47 5.60 6.17
N ALA A 70 19.49 5.17 7.43
CA ALA A 70 18.86 5.83 8.56
C ALA A 70 19.48 5.29 9.86
N PRO A 71 19.41 6.05 10.98
CA PRO A 71 20.13 5.72 12.21
C PRO A 71 19.78 4.36 12.81
N THR A 72 18.53 3.89 12.63
CA THR A 72 18.07 2.59 13.15
C THR A 72 17.38 1.73 12.08
N PRO A 73 17.40 0.38 12.21
CA PRO A 73 16.68 -0.52 11.30
C PRO A 73 15.18 -0.18 11.16
N ARG A 74 14.54 0.26 12.26
CA ARG A 74 13.15 0.71 12.25
C ARG A 74 12.97 1.97 11.39
N GLU A 75 13.87 2.93 11.49
CA GLU A 75 13.80 4.15 10.69
C GLU A 75 14.03 3.86 9.21
N ARG A 76 14.94 2.93 8.86
CA ARG A 76 15.15 2.48 7.48
C ARG A 76 13.86 1.91 6.88
N VAL A 77 13.18 1.02 7.62
CA VAL A 77 11.85 0.49 7.24
C VAL A 77 10.82 1.61 7.12
N HIS A 78 10.86 2.61 8.00
CA HIS A 78 9.94 3.75 7.91
C HIS A 78 10.17 4.61 6.66
N VAL A 79 11.42 4.75 6.19
CA VAL A 79 11.70 5.42 4.90
C VAL A 79 11.13 4.60 3.73
N VAL A 80 11.22 3.27 3.76
CA VAL A 80 10.55 2.39 2.77
C VAL A 80 9.03 2.60 2.77
N LEU A 81 8.40 2.64 3.95
CA LEU A 81 6.96 2.90 4.04
C LEU A 81 6.57 4.28 3.49
N LYS A 82 7.42 5.30 3.65
CA LYS A 82 7.21 6.65 3.09
C LYS A 82 7.32 6.70 1.56
N SER A 83 7.96 5.72 0.92
CA SER A 83 8.06 5.67 -0.55
C SER A 83 6.88 4.95 -1.22
N GLY A 84 5.92 4.46 -0.42
CA GLY A 84 4.77 3.69 -0.92
C GLY A 84 5.05 2.18 -1.03
N ALA A 85 6.14 1.69 -0.45
CA ALA A 85 6.48 0.28 -0.45
C ALA A 85 6.09 -0.41 0.87
N THR A 86 5.59 -1.64 0.78
CA THR A 86 5.21 -2.49 1.92
C THR A 86 5.87 -3.87 1.89
N ALA A 87 6.75 -4.08 0.92
CA ALA A 87 7.57 -5.27 0.81
C ALA A 87 9.03 -4.88 0.50
N VAL A 88 9.96 -5.69 0.96
CA VAL A 88 11.41 -5.58 0.71
C VAL A 88 11.95 -6.94 0.27
N LEU A 89 13.10 -6.98 -0.37
CA LEU A 89 13.76 -8.24 -0.72
C LEU A 89 14.62 -8.77 0.43
N ALA A 90 14.66 -10.10 0.57
CA ALA A 90 15.46 -10.80 1.56
C ALA A 90 16.96 -10.48 1.43
N ASP A 91 17.45 -10.35 0.20
CA ASP A 91 18.85 -9.99 -0.13
C ASP A 91 19.26 -8.60 0.39
N HIS A 92 18.28 -7.75 0.72
CA HIS A 92 18.50 -6.41 1.29
C HIS A 92 18.08 -6.31 2.75
N THR A 93 17.69 -7.45 3.34
CA THR A 93 17.25 -7.58 4.73
C THR A 93 18.09 -8.65 5.44
N ASP A 94 19.41 -8.53 5.32
CA ASP A 94 20.41 -9.50 5.73
C ASP A 94 20.55 -9.62 7.26
N THR A 95 20.43 -8.51 7.98
CA THR A 95 20.57 -8.52 9.45
C THR A 95 19.30 -8.98 10.18
N PRO A 96 19.43 -9.70 11.32
CA PRO A 96 18.29 -10.06 12.17
C PRO A 96 17.49 -8.86 12.66
N GLU A 97 18.16 -7.74 12.94
CA GLU A 97 17.52 -6.52 13.43
C GLU A 97 16.64 -5.88 12.36
N LEU A 98 17.07 -5.92 11.09
CA LEU A 98 16.30 -5.39 9.97
C LEU A 98 15.10 -6.28 9.65
N ARG A 99 15.26 -7.61 9.72
CA ARG A 99 14.14 -8.57 9.60
C ARG A 99 13.10 -8.37 10.71
N ALA A 100 13.55 -8.25 11.95
CA ALA A 100 12.67 -7.98 13.09
C ALA A 100 11.98 -6.60 12.95
N ALA A 101 12.66 -5.60 12.39
CA ALA A 101 12.05 -4.30 12.11
C ALA A 101 10.97 -4.38 11.03
N ALA A 102 11.21 -5.13 9.95
CA ALA A 102 10.23 -5.35 8.89
C ALA A 102 8.98 -6.06 9.46
N GLU A 103 9.16 -7.17 10.18
CA GLU A 103 8.09 -7.95 10.80
C GLU A 103 7.23 -7.11 11.74
N ARG A 104 7.86 -6.34 12.65
CA ARG A 104 7.13 -5.46 13.59
C ARG A 104 6.32 -4.36 12.90
N ASN A 105 6.63 -4.04 11.65
CA ASN A 105 5.89 -3.05 10.86
C ASN A 105 5.01 -3.70 9.79
N ASP A 106 4.82 -5.01 9.85
CA ASP A 106 4.16 -5.86 8.87
C ASP A 106 4.78 -5.85 7.47
N VAL A 107 5.94 -5.22 7.25
CA VAL A 107 6.58 -5.19 5.93
C VAL A 107 6.98 -6.59 5.51
N VAL A 108 6.53 -7.01 4.32
CA VAL A 108 6.76 -8.36 3.81
C VAL A 108 8.21 -8.48 3.33
N VAL A 109 8.92 -9.51 3.78
CA VAL A 109 10.24 -9.87 3.23
C VAL A 109 10.02 -10.93 2.16
N LEU A 110 10.38 -10.61 0.91
CA LEU A 110 10.20 -11.49 -0.25
C LEU A 110 11.52 -12.14 -0.64
N ALA A 111 11.45 -13.40 -1.07
CA ALA A 111 12.61 -14.11 -1.61
C ALA A 111 13.07 -13.59 -2.98
N GLY A 112 12.22 -12.84 -3.69
CA GLY A 112 12.53 -12.26 -4.98
C GLY A 112 11.46 -11.24 -5.43
N PRO A 113 11.74 -10.48 -6.50
CA PRO A 113 10.81 -9.50 -7.03
C PRO A 113 9.53 -10.18 -7.54
N ARG A 114 8.39 -9.54 -7.31
CA ARG A 114 7.10 -9.97 -7.86
C ARG A 114 6.22 -8.76 -8.16
N PRO A 115 5.48 -8.76 -9.28
CA PRO A 115 4.51 -7.70 -9.55
C PRO A 115 3.49 -7.61 -8.41
N PRO A 116 3.28 -6.42 -7.82
CA PRO A 116 2.30 -6.25 -6.77
C PRO A 116 0.90 -6.09 -7.39
N ALA A 117 -0.12 -6.64 -6.72
CA ALA A 117 -1.51 -6.61 -7.19
C ALA A 117 -2.49 -6.46 -6.02
N ILE A 118 -3.57 -5.72 -6.26
CA ILE A 118 -4.76 -5.68 -5.40
C ILE A 118 -5.66 -6.83 -5.84
N VAL A 119 -5.85 -7.81 -4.96
CA VAL A 119 -6.71 -8.97 -5.22
C VAL A 119 -7.82 -9.05 -4.19
N ASP A 120 -8.98 -9.54 -4.58
CA ASP A 120 -10.09 -9.76 -3.64
C ASP A 120 -9.65 -10.70 -2.51
N ASN A 121 -10.01 -10.36 -1.28
CA ASN A 121 -9.57 -11.01 -0.05
C ASN A 121 -8.05 -11.06 0.17
N GLY A 122 -7.25 -10.41 -0.69
CA GLY A 122 -5.82 -10.25 -0.57
C GLY A 122 -5.41 -9.38 0.61
N ARG A 123 -4.12 -9.38 0.91
CA ARG A 123 -3.57 -8.50 1.94
C ARG A 123 -3.71 -7.03 1.51
N ALA A 124 -4.18 -6.18 2.42
CA ALA A 124 -4.42 -4.77 2.18
C ALA A 124 -3.13 -3.95 2.23
N ASP A 125 -2.34 -4.07 1.16
CA ASP A 125 -1.13 -3.29 0.93
C ASP A 125 -1.37 -2.33 -0.24
N LEU A 126 -1.62 -1.05 0.08
CA LEU A 126 -2.02 -0.02 -0.90
C LEU A 126 -1.06 1.15 -0.83
N ALA A 127 -0.85 1.83 -1.96
CA ALA A 127 -0.16 3.10 -2.02
C ALA A 127 -0.91 4.08 -2.91
N VAL A 128 -0.79 5.36 -2.56
CA VAL A 128 -1.29 6.47 -3.38
C VAL A 128 -0.12 7.31 -3.83
N PHE A 129 -0.10 7.67 -5.11
CA PHE A 129 0.90 8.54 -5.72
C PHE A 129 0.24 9.74 -6.37
N ASP A 130 0.86 10.91 -6.24
CA ASP A 130 0.45 12.09 -6.99
C ASP A 130 0.92 12.04 -8.46
N GLU A 131 0.60 13.07 -9.23
CA GLU A 131 0.98 13.20 -10.65
C GLU A 131 2.50 13.18 -10.87
N ALA A 132 3.29 13.56 -9.88
CA ALA A 132 4.76 13.50 -9.92
C ALA A 132 5.30 12.12 -9.52
N GLY A 133 4.43 11.15 -9.21
CA GLY A 133 4.82 9.80 -8.75
C GLY A 133 5.30 9.76 -7.30
N ILE A 134 5.11 10.84 -6.53
CA ILE A 134 5.52 10.93 -5.13
C ILE A 134 4.43 10.31 -4.26
N CYS A 135 4.83 9.52 -3.26
CA CYS A 135 3.89 8.88 -2.36
C CYS A 135 3.12 9.90 -1.52
N VAL A 136 1.80 9.76 -1.50
CA VAL A 136 0.85 10.54 -0.71
C VAL A 136 0.39 9.75 0.51
N ALA A 137 0.17 8.45 0.35
CA ALA A 137 -0.26 7.58 1.44
C ALA A 137 0.20 6.15 1.23
N THR A 138 0.45 5.45 2.34
CA THR A 138 0.79 4.02 2.35
C THR A 138 -0.08 3.31 3.38
N VAL A 139 -0.73 2.25 2.94
CA VAL A 139 -1.48 1.31 3.77
C VAL A 139 -0.70 -0.01 3.79
N CYS A 140 -0.27 -0.46 4.97
CA CYS A 140 0.45 -1.72 5.15
C CYS A 140 -0.38 -2.63 6.06
N ALA A 141 -0.75 -3.82 5.58
CA ALA A 141 -1.64 -4.74 6.29
C ALA A 141 -2.92 -4.03 6.81
N GLY A 142 -3.51 -3.17 5.98
CA GLY A 142 -4.71 -2.39 6.28
C GLY A 142 -4.54 -1.22 7.25
N ARG A 143 -3.31 -0.97 7.73
CA ARG A 143 -2.99 0.18 8.58
C ARG A 143 -2.46 1.33 7.73
N LEU A 144 -3.04 2.53 7.86
CA LEU A 144 -2.48 3.75 7.25
C LEU A 144 -1.20 4.14 8.00
N VAL A 145 -0.04 3.78 7.46
CA VAL A 145 1.29 3.96 8.09
C VAL A 145 2.03 5.20 7.62
N HIS A 146 1.66 5.72 6.45
CA HIS A 146 2.16 6.99 5.94
C HIS A 146 1.01 7.80 5.35
N ARG A 147 1.06 9.11 5.60
CA ARG A 147 0.25 10.13 4.94
C ARG A 147 1.09 11.39 4.84
N ARG A 148 1.27 11.91 3.63
CA ARG A 148 1.85 13.23 3.38
C ARG A 148 0.87 14.29 3.89
N ARG A 149 1.41 15.30 4.58
CA ARG A 149 0.62 16.43 5.09
C ARG A 149 0.35 17.43 3.98
#